data_AF-A0AAU5P9M1-F1
#
_entry.id   AF-A0AAU5P9M1-F1
#
_cell.length_a   1.000
_cell.length_b   1.000
_cell.length_c   1.000
_cell.angle_alpha   90.00
_cell.angle_beta   90.00
_cell.angle_gamma   90.00
#
_symmetry.space_group_name_H-M   'P 1'
#
loop_
_entity.id
_entity.type
_entity.pdbx_description
1 polymer ?
#
loop_
_entity_poly.entity_id
_entity_poly.type
_entity_poly.pdbx_seq_one_letter_code
_entity_poly.pdbx_strand_id
1 'polypeptide(L)'
;MADSNVTSLFRSTAAHSPSMAALARESDDTGPVDFCIPCNPYFPTPAMFDEMAARLREIITYYPSSADTITAELCNLLQLPPQCVAMGNGSTELITWIDHLMVRESLAIPVPTFGRWTDQPMETGKRVDMFPLQESNGFALDLTQYAEFIRKRNTKVAVICNPNNPDGGFIHKQALVQFMDSMADLDLIVIDESFLEFADAEVEPSVVQEAMIRPNVVVLRSLGKNFGLHGIRFGYLVANPALAGRIRSMLPKWNLNAFAEHVVFILKEHGAEYAQSLQQVRRDRLDMASHLSALPGLTVYPSQGNFLFVRLPVGAEGTVVRDRMLTEHRILVRECGNKIGSSSRFLRLVVRPQTDVRRLVSGMEQVLYGTRRGAAVPELSTGTNYSSGTAAVDRLVGATNGAGMQNLAAQALGTGTSGAPTPMPVPAAAQIQPQPQPVPMQVPPPQQPQPQPQFQPMVAAAQVQQMPMTGMADHQSNGVGMPMQLPQQAPQQMPPPQQPYGVPAPAPAPAPMPPQGPTPTGVPARNGLTAAQVRGATSPNGMQNLAPAPATGWPNAQSWPNAAGMGQAG
;
A
#
# COMPACT_ATOMS: atom_id res chain seq x y z
N MET A 1 -29.82 -21.51 16.31
CA MET A 1 -28.82 -20.44 16.05
C MET A 1 -28.55 -20.46 14.56
N ALA A 2 -28.35 -19.31 13.92
CA ALA A 2 -28.01 -19.27 12.50
C ALA A 2 -26.50 -19.42 12.34
N ASP A 3 -26.05 -20.26 11.41
CA ASP A 3 -24.64 -20.32 11.04
C ASP A 3 -24.27 -19.03 10.29
N SER A 4 -23.66 -18.07 10.98
CA SER A 4 -23.03 -16.91 10.34
C SER A 4 -21.80 -17.38 9.57
N ASN A 5 -22.04 -17.87 8.35
CA ASN A 5 -21.00 -18.43 7.51
C ASN A 5 -20.08 -17.32 7.01
N VAL A 6 -19.09 -16.96 7.81
CA VAL A 6 -18.11 -15.89 7.57
C VAL A 6 -17.35 -16.08 6.24
N THR A 7 -17.25 -17.31 5.73
CA THR A 7 -16.65 -17.60 4.41
C THR A 7 -17.51 -17.11 3.24
N SER A 8 -18.81 -16.87 3.46
CA SER A 8 -19.73 -16.34 2.44
C SER A 8 -19.42 -14.90 2.05
N LEU A 9 -18.81 -14.10 2.94
CA LEU A 9 -18.35 -12.74 2.64
C LEU A 9 -17.37 -12.72 1.46
N PHE A 10 -16.50 -13.72 1.35
CA PHE A 10 -15.54 -13.87 0.23
C PHE A 10 -16.22 -14.26 -1.10
N ARG A 11 -17.53 -14.54 -1.09
CA ARG A 11 -18.34 -14.87 -2.27
C ARG A 11 -19.30 -13.74 -2.65
N SER A 12 -19.68 -12.89 -1.69
CA SER A 12 -20.64 -11.79 -1.89
C SER A 12 -19.98 -10.43 -2.16
N THR A 13 -18.72 -10.21 -1.74
CA THR A 13 -18.02 -8.94 -2.01
C THR A 13 -17.12 -9.02 -3.24
N ALA A 14 -17.22 -8.04 -4.15
CA ALA A 14 -16.23 -7.84 -5.22
C ALA A 14 -14.84 -7.37 -4.71
N ALA A 15 -14.73 -7.01 -3.43
CA ALA A 15 -13.47 -6.69 -2.79
C ALA A 15 -12.59 -7.95 -2.64
N HIS A 16 -11.29 -7.82 -2.90
CA HIS A 16 -10.33 -8.94 -2.84
C HIS A 16 -10.25 -9.65 -1.48
N SER A 17 -10.72 -9.01 -0.40
CA SER A 17 -10.93 -9.59 0.93
C SER A 17 -11.98 -8.74 1.66
N PRO A 18 -12.86 -9.33 2.50
CA PRO A 18 -13.77 -8.58 3.34
C PRO A 18 -13.00 -7.78 4.40
N SER A 19 -13.58 -6.68 4.86
CA SER A 19 -12.95 -5.86 5.90
C SER A 19 -13.06 -6.52 7.27
N MET A 20 -12.11 -6.23 8.17
CA MET A 20 -12.16 -6.67 9.57
C MET A 20 -13.45 -6.23 10.28
N ALA A 21 -13.98 -5.05 9.94
CA ALA A 21 -15.27 -4.56 10.41
C ALA A 21 -16.49 -5.27 9.81
N ALA A 22 -16.35 -6.06 8.73
CA ALA A 22 -17.37 -7.01 8.27
C ALA A 22 -17.23 -8.35 9.00
N LEU A 23 -15.99 -8.88 9.10
CA LEU A 23 -15.70 -10.13 9.79
C LEU A 23 -16.13 -10.11 11.27
N ALA A 24 -15.91 -9.01 11.99
CA ALA A 24 -16.36 -8.84 13.38
C ALA A 24 -17.90 -8.85 13.51
N ARG A 25 -18.62 -8.23 12.56
CA ARG A 25 -20.10 -8.19 12.56
C ARG A 25 -20.76 -9.54 12.28
N GLU A 26 -20.04 -10.49 11.68
CA GLU A 26 -20.50 -11.87 11.46
C GLU A 26 -20.07 -12.83 12.58
N SER A 27 -19.30 -12.38 13.59
CA SER A 27 -18.64 -13.29 14.55
C SER A 27 -18.75 -12.90 16.04
N ASP A 28 -19.58 -11.90 16.38
CA ASP A 28 -19.96 -11.48 17.76
C ASP A 28 -18.81 -11.30 18.77
N ASP A 29 -17.59 -11.09 18.30
CA ASP A 29 -16.34 -11.16 19.07
C ASP A 29 -15.25 -10.29 18.41
N THR A 30 -14.05 -10.21 19.00
CA THR A 30 -12.94 -9.30 18.62
C THR A 30 -12.28 -9.57 17.25
N GLY A 31 -12.97 -10.27 16.34
CA GLY A 31 -12.49 -10.65 15.00
C GLY A 31 -11.40 -11.75 14.99
N PRO A 32 -10.87 -12.07 13.80
CA PRO A 32 -9.71 -12.95 13.63
C PRO A 32 -8.38 -12.19 13.77
N VAL A 33 -7.26 -12.92 13.84
CA VAL A 33 -5.92 -12.33 13.68
C VAL A 33 -5.67 -12.03 12.19
N ASP A 34 -5.37 -10.77 11.86
CA ASP A 34 -5.16 -10.32 10.48
C ASP A 34 -3.72 -10.54 9.99
N PHE A 35 -3.54 -11.58 9.16
CA PHE A 35 -2.35 -11.83 8.35
C PHE A 35 -2.55 -11.42 6.87
N CYS A 36 -3.61 -10.68 6.56
CA CYS A 36 -4.02 -10.28 5.22
C CYS A 36 -3.64 -8.84 4.90
N ILE A 37 -3.91 -7.86 5.77
CA ILE A 37 -3.69 -6.42 5.50
C ILE A 37 -2.30 -5.97 5.97
N PRO A 38 -1.37 -5.52 5.07
CA PRO A 38 0.02 -5.27 5.46
C PRO A 38 0.22 -3.95 6.23
N CYS A 39 0.08 -4.02 7.55
CA CYS A 39 0.33 -2.95 8.52
C CYS A 39 1.73 -3.04 9.15
N ASN A 40 2.19 -1.95 9.77
CA ASN A 40 3.16 -2.02 10.84
C ASN A 40 2.42 -2.33 12.16
N PRO A 41 2.67 -3.46 12.84
CA PRO A 41 1.97 -3.81 14.09
C PRO A 41 2.55 -3.10 15.32
N TYR A 42 3.63 -2.33 15.19
CA TYR A 42 4.36 -1.68 16.28
C TYR A 42 4.35 -0.14 16.21
N PHE A 43 3.56 0.42 15.29
CA PHE A 43 3.34 1.86 15.18
C PHE A 43 1.90 2.14 14.74
N PRO A 44 1.21 3.15 15.30
CA PRO A 44 1.63 4.04 16.38
C PRO A 44 1.83 3.32 17.71
N THR A 45 2.46 4.01 18.68
CA THR A 45 2.54 3.51 20.06
C THR A 45 1.19 3.70 20.78
N PRO A 46 0.92 3.01 21.90
CA PRO A 46 -0.28 3.24 22.70
C PRO A 46 -0.45 4.72 23.12
N ALA A 47 0.64 5.39 23.51
CA ALA A 47 0.62 6.79 23.89
C ALA A 47 0.18 7.73 22.74
N MET A 48 0.55 7.43 21.48
CA MET A 48 0.05 8.16 20.32
C MET A 48 -1.45 7.95 20.09
N PHE A 49 -1.99 6.76 20.41
CA PHE A 49 -3.44 6.55 20.38
C PHE A 49 -4.16 7.31 21.49
N ASP A 50 -3.56 7.38 22.70
CA ASP A 50 -4.09 8.18 23.81
C ASP A 50 -4.09 9.69 23.48
N GLU A 51 -3.05 10.20 22.82
CA GLU A 51 -3.00 11.59 22.33
C GLU A 51 -4.09 11.85 21.28
N MET A 52 -4.18 11.01 20.24
CA MET A 52 -5.24 11.12 19.22
C MET A 52 -6.65 11.04 19.83
N ALA A 53 -6.84 10.26 20.90
CA ALA A 53 -8.09 10.17 21.63
C ALA A 53 -8.39 11.45 22.44
N ALA A 54 -7.39 12.03 23.12
CA ALA A 54 -7.53 13.30 23.84
C ALA A 54 -7.83 14.48 22.88
N ARG A 55 -7.22 14.47 21.70
CA ARG A 55 -7.40 15.48 20.63
C ARG A 55 -8.66 15.24 19.77
N LEU A 56 -9.35 14.10 19.91
CA LEU A 56 -10.39 13.60 19.00
C LEU A 56 -11.47 14.64 18.65
N ARG A 57 -11.96 15.40 19.64
CA ARG A 57 -13.03 16.39 19.42
C ARG A 57 -12.62 17.50 18.45
N GLU A 58 -11.39 17.98 18.51
CA GLU A 58 -10.88 19.00 17.59
C GLU A 58 -10.72 18.40 16.19
N ILE A 59 -10.09 17.22 16.10
CA ILE A 59 -9.83 16.49 14.84
C ILE A 59 -11.13 16.25 14.04
N ILE A 60 -12.24 15.92 14.69
CA ILE A 60 -13.52 15.65 13.99
C ILE A 60 -14.40 16.88 13.78
N THR A 61 -14.07 18.05 14.34
CA THR A 61 -14.90 19.27 14.22
C THR A 61 -14.25 20.41 13.44
N TYR A 62 -12.93 20.38 13.23
CA TYR A 62 -12.22 21.38 12.43
C TYR A 62 -12.01 20.90 10.99
N TYR A 63 -12.05 21.85 10.04
CA TYR A 63 -11.50 21.61 8.71
C TYR A 63 -9.97 21.50 8.82
N PRO A 64 -9.34 20.57 8.08
CA PRO A 64 -7.89 20.50 8.03
C PRO A 64 -7.28 21.75 7.36
N SER A 65 -6.02 22.00 7.66
CA SER A 65 -5.16 22.97 6.97
C SER A 65 -5.09 22.72 5.47
N SER A 66 -4.56 23.69 4.71
CA SER A 66 -4.37 23.50 3.27
C SER A 66 -3.44 22.31 2.99
N ALA A 67 -3.67 21.63 1.87
CA ALA A 67 -2.81 20.52 1.43
C ALA A 67 -1.34 20.96 1.30
N ASP A 68 -1.07 22.21 0.92
CA ASP A 68 0.28 22.79 0.88
C ASP A 68 0.92 22.88 2.27
N THR A 69 0.15 23.20 3.31
CA THR A 69 0.63 23.29 4.71
C THR A 69 1.00 21.90 5.24
N ILE A 70 0.12 20.92 5.05
CA ILE A 70 0.36 19.53 5.49
C ILE A 70 1.51 18.91 4.69
N THR A 71 1.58 19.21 3.38
CA THR A 71 2.71 18.80 2.52
C THR A 71 4.01 19.45 2.99
N ALA A 72 4.02 20.71 3.41
CA ALA A 72 5.21 21.38 3.90
C ALA A 72 5.78 20.75 5.18
N GLU A 73 4.95 20.43 6.18
CA GLU A 73 5.40 19.75 7.42
C GLU A 73 5.91 18.32 7.12
N LEU A 74 5.22 17.55 6.26
CA LEU A 74 5.72 16.25 5.81
C LEU A 74 7.05 16.38 5.03
N CYS A 75 7.20 17.40 4.20
CA CYS A 75 8.42 17.65 3.44
C CYS A 75 9.59 18.07 4.33
N ASN A 76 9.32 18.82 5.40
CA ASN A 76 10.30 19.15 6.44
C ASN A 76 10.82 17.88 7.13
N LEU A 77 9.93 16.95 7.50
CA LEU A 77 10.31 15.64 8.04
C LEU A 77 11.15 14.80 7.06
N LEU A 78 10.75 14.75 5.79
CA LEU A 78 11.40 13.95 4.74
C LEU A 78 12.64 14.60 4.11
N GLN A 79 12.96 15.85 4.47
CA GLN A 79 13.97 16.69 3.83
C GLN A 79 13.77 16.82 2.30
N LEU A 80 12.51 16.90 1.86
CA LEU A 80 12.13 17.05 0.45
C LEU A 80 11.69 18.49 0.12
N PRO A 81 11.85 18.98 -1.13
CA PRO A 81 11.28 20.25 -1.55
C PRO A 81 9.76 20.13 -1.78
N PRO A 82 8.90 20.93 -1.12
CA PRO A 82 7.44 20.79 -1.24
C PRO A 82 6.90 20.87 -2.66
N GLN A 83 7.53 21.65 -3.54
CA GLN A 83 7.14 21.75 -4.95
C GLN A 83 7.26 20.41 -5.71
N CYS A 84 8.09 19.47 -5.25
CA CYS A 84 8.28 18.14 -5.82
C CYS A 84 7.30 17.08 -5.29
N VAL A 85 6.48 17.41 -4.29
CA VAL A 85 5.62 16.44 -3.59
C VAL A 85 4.14 16.72 -3.83
N ALA A 86 3.33 15.68 -4.00
CA ALA A 86 1.88 15.78 -3.96
C ALA A 86 1.31 14.74 -2.98
N MET A 87 0.67 15.20 -1.91
CA MET A 87 0.01 14.34 -0.94
C MET A 87 -1.42 13.99 -1.38
N GLY A 88 -1.82 12.74 -1.16
CA GLY A 88 -3.16 12.23 -1.51
C GLY A 88 -3.81 11.43 -0.38
N ASN A 89 -5.10 11.13 -0.57
CA ASN A 89 -6.00 10.38 0.32
C ASN A 89 -5.66 8.85 0.34
N GLY A 90 -4.37 8.56 0.55
CA GLY A 90 -3.71 7.29 0.29
C GLY A 90 -3.16 7.20 -1.14
N SER A 91 -2.13 6.39 -1.36
CA SER A 91 -1.48 6.25 -2.67
C SER A 91 -2.43 5.80 -3.79
N THR A 92 -3.56 5.15 -3.48
CA THR A 92 -4.58 4.78 -4.47
C THR A 92 -5.24 5.98 -5.16
N GLU A 93 -5.48 7.11 -4.46
CA GLU A 93 -5.97 8.34 -5.10
C GLU A 93 -4.95 8.85 -6.13
N LEU A 94 -3.67 8.77 -5.79
CA LEU A 94 -2.57 9.20 -6.65
C LEU A 94 -2.38 8.26 -7.85
N ILE A 95 -2.60 6.95 -7.71
CA ILE A 95 -2.64 5.99 -8.84
C ILE A 95 -3.74 6.39 -9.82
N THR A 96 -4.95 6.71 -9.33
CA THR A 96 -6.07 7.18 -10.17
C THR A 96 -5.73 8.48 -10.90
N TRP A 97 -5.07 9.46 -10.26
CA TRP A 97 -4.66 10.70 -10.94
C TRP A 97 -3.47 10.53 -11.92
N ILE A 98 -2.51 9.65 -11.62
CA ILE A 98 -1.46 9.28 -12.58
C ILE A 98 -2.07 8.63 -13.82
N ASP A 99 -3.02 7.72 -13.63
CA ASP A 99 -3.73 7.04 -14.70
C ASP A 99 -4.57 8.00 -15.57
N HIS A 100 -5.30 8.96 -14.98
CA HIS A 100 -6.09 9.92 -15.75
C HIS A 100 -5.27 11.03 -16.44
N LEU A 101 -4.09 11.39 -15.91
CA LEU A 101 -3.34 12.57 -16.38
C LEU A 101 -2.06 12.23 -17.14
N MET A 102 -1.44 11.07 -16.90
CA MET A 102 -0.09 10.74 -17.39
C MET A 102 -0.05 9.49 -18.27
N VAL A 103 -0.92 8.50 -18.02
CA VAL A 103 -1.08 7.36 -18.94
C VAL A 103 -2.06 7.74 -20.05
N ARG A 104 -1.64 7.67 -21.32
CA ARG A 104 -2.52 7.96 -22.48
C ARG A 104 -3.04 6.70 -23.16
N GLU A 105 -2.11 5.89 -23.67
CA GLU A 105 -2.41 4.75 -24.53
C GLU A 105 -2.22 3.40 -23.83
N SER A 106 -1.08 3.26 -23.13
CA SER A 106 -0.58 1.96 -22.71
C SER A 106 0.42 2.05 -21.56
N LEU A 107 0.42 1.02 -20.71
CA LEU A 107 1.41 0.82 -19.65
C LEU A 107 1.81 -0.65 -19.53
N ALA A 108 3.08 -0.88 -19.20
CA ALA A 108 3.66 -2.21 -19.01
C ALA A 108 3.78 -2.50 -17.52
N ILE A 109 3.42 -3.71 -17.09
CA ILE A 109 3.32 -4.04 -15.66
C ILE A 109 3.81 -5.47 -15.40
N PRO A 110 4.77 -5.69 -14.49
CA PRO A 110 5.09 -7.02 -13.97
C PRO A 110 3.89 -7.65 -13.25
N VAL A 111 3.62 -8.94 -13.50
CA VAL A 111 2.56 -9.70 -12.80
C VAL A 111 3.14 -10.99 -12.20
N PRO A 112 2.83 -11.35 -10.94
CA PRO A 112 1.81 -10.76 -10.08
C PRO A 112 2.26 -9.46 -9.40
N THR A 113 1.34 -8.51 -9.27
CA THR A 113 1.57 -7.23 -8.56
C THR A 113 0.32 -6.77 -7.79
N PHE A 114 0.26 -5.50 -7.37
CA PHE A 114 -0.89 -4.88 -6.73
C PHE A 114 -1.98 -4.56 -7.77
N GLY A 115 -3.16 -5.18 -7.64
CA GLY A 115 -4.24 -5.15 -8.64
C GLY A 115 -4.63 -3.75 -9.11
N ARG A 116 -4.59 -2.72 -8.25
CA ARG A 116 -4.92 -1.35 -8.68
C ARG A 116 -4.00 -0.78 -9.77
N TRP A 117 -2.84 -1.38 -10.04
CA TRP A 117 -2.03 -1.08 -11.24
C TRP A 117 -2.57 -1.71 -12.53
N THR A 118 -3.18 -2.90 -12.48
CA THR A 118 -3.88 -3.50 -13.65
C THR A 118 -5.29 -2.94 -13.83
N ASP A 119 -6.01 -2.75 -12.73
CA ASP A 119 -7.47 -2.61 -12.75
C ASP A 119 -7.90 -1.19 -13.17
N GLN A 120 -7.28 -0.16 -12.60
CA GLN A 120 -7.53 1.26 -12.93
C GLN A 120 -7.34 1.60 -14.42
N PRO A 121 -6.25 1.19 -15.11
CA PRO A 121 -6.11 1.42 -16.55
C PRO A 121 -7.07 0.58 -17.40
N MET A 122 -7.46 -0.64 -16.96
CA MET A 122 -8.50 -1.41 -17.67
C MET A 122 -9.89 -0.76 -17.52
N GLU A 123 -10.25 -0.29 -16.32
CA GLU A 123 -11.47 0.47 -16.02
C GLU A 123 -11.61 1.74 -16.87
N THR A 124 -10.48 2.29 -17.33
CA THR A 124 -10.42 3.51 -18.16
C THR A 124 -10.02 3.24 -19.61
N GLY A 125 -10.06 1.98 -20.06
CA GLY A 125 -9.92 1.60 -21.48
C GLY A 125 -8.50 1.63 -22.06
N LYS A 126 -7.45 1.67 -21.22
CA LYS A 126 -6.04 1.72 -21.65
C LYS A 126 -5.45 0.33 -21.84
N ARG A 127 -4.43 0.20 -22.70
CA ARG A 127 -3.76 -1.08 -22.99
C ARG A 127 -2.80 -1.47 -21.86
N VAL A 128 -3.10 -2.56 -21.15
CA VAL A 128 -2.21 -3.12 -20.13
C VAL A 128 -1.33 -4.22 -20.74
N ASP A 129 -0.04 -3.95 -20.90
CA ASP A 129 0.96 -4.89 -21.40
C ASP A 129 1.59 -5.65 -20.21
N MET A 130 1.06 -6.83 -19.88
CA MET A 130 1.47 -7.59 -18.68
C MET A 130 2.74 -8.42 -18.94
N PHE A 131 3.74 -8.27 -18.08
CA PHE A 131 5.01 -9.01 -18.11
C PHE A 131 5.00 -10.10 -17.02
N PRO A 132 4.94 -11.40 -17.35
CA PRO A 132 4.81 -12.46 -16.36
C PRO A 132 6.13 -12.76 -15.65
N LEU A 133 6.18 -12.48 -14.34
CA LEU A 133 7.24 -12.90 -13.43
C LEU A 133 7.19 -14.42 -13.24
N GLN A 134 8.34 -15.10 -13.34
CA GLN A 134 8.40 -16.56 -13.37
C GLN A 134 8.63 -17.15 -11.98
N GLU A 135 7.79 -18.11 -11.56
CA GLU A 135 7.97 -18.86 -10.29
C GLU A 135 9.36 -19.53 -10.23
N SER A 136 9.83 -20.04 -11.37
CA SER A 136 11.14 -20.70 -11.51
C SER A 136 12.34 -19.78 -11.26
N ASN A 137 12.16 -18.45 -11.32
CA ASN A 137 13.16 -17.44 -10.97
C ASN A 137 12.77 -16.69 -9.67
N GLY A 138 11.98 -17.32 -8.79
CA GLY A 138 11.56 -16.73 -7.52
C GLY A 138 10.67 -15.48 -7.66
N PHE A 139 10.02 -15.29 -8.82
CA PHE A 139 9.33 -14.06 -9.24
C PHE A 139 10.21 -12.81 -9.38
N ALA A 140 11.55 -12.94 -9.42
CA ALA A 140 12.44 -11.79 -9.61
C ALA A 140 12.24 -11.10 -10.98
N LEU A 141 12.15 -9.77 -10.98
CA LEU A 141 12.02 -8.94 -12.18
C LEU A 141 13.38 -8.74 -12.85
N ASP A 142 13.59 -9.38 -13.99
CA ASP A 142 14.67 -9.06 -14.91
C ASP A 142 14.35 -7.75 -15.65
N LEU A 143 15.08 -6.69 -15.31
CA LEU A 143 14.91 -5.36 -15.90
C LEU A 143 15.29 -5.30 -17.38
N THR A 144 16.20 -6.16 -17.85
CA THR A 144 16.62 -6.22 -19.26
C THR A 144 15.53 -6.88 -20.10
N GLN A 145 15.00 -8.02 -19.65
CA GLN A 145 13.87 -8.68 -20.33
C GLN A 145 12.59 -7.82 -20.28
N TYR A 146 12.35 -7.11 -19.19
CA TYR A 146 11.24 -6.16 -19.08
C TYR A 146 11.43 -4.94 -19.98
N ALA A 147 12.65 -4.43 -20.10
CA ALA A 147 13.00 -3.39 -21.06
C ALA A 147 12.74 -3.83 -22.51
N GLU A 148 13.25 -5.00 -22.92
CA GLU A 148 13.01 -5.59 -24.25
C GLU A 148 11.52 -5.79 -24.52
N PHE A 149 10.75 -6.24 -23.52
CA PHE A 149 9.30 -6.37 -23.60
C PHE A 149 8.61 -5.03 -23.88
N ILE A 150 8.94 -3.97 -23.12
CA ILE A 150 8.40 -2.62 -23.33
C ILE A 150 8.68 -2.13 -24.75
N ARG A 151 9.91 -2.30 -25.24
CA ARG A 151 10.29 -1.92 -26.61
C ARG A 151 9.51 -2.72 -27.67
N LYS A 152 9.45 -4.05 -27.52
CA LYS A 152 8.74 -4.98 -28.41
C LYS A 152 7.22 -4.73 -28.45
N ARG A 153 6.63 -4.24 -27.37
CA ARG A 153 5.20 -3.88 -27.27
C ARG A 153 4.91 -2.43 -27.70
N ASN A 154 5.93 -1.58 -27.88
CA ASN A 154 5.79 -0.13 -28.05
C ASN A 154 4.85 0.45 -26.98
N THR A 155 5.17 0.16 -25.72
CA THR A 155 4.41 0.61 -24.56
C THR A 155 4.93 1.94 -24.05
N LYS A 156 4.05 2.86 -23.65
CA LYS A 156 4.43 4.25 -23.34
C LYS A 156 4.78 4.52 -21.88
N VAL A 157 4.25 3.72 -20.97
CA VAL A 157 4.49 3.84 -19.53
C VAL A 157 5.05 2.55 -18.95
N ALA A 158 5.99 2.63 -18.02
CA ALA A 158 6.48 1.50 -17.23
C ALA A 158 6.07 1.64 -15.76
N VAL A 159 5.73 0.52 -15.09
CA VAL A 159 5.37 0.47 -13.67
C VAL A 159 6.21 -0.61 -12.98
N ILE A 160 6.89 -0.23 -11.91
CA ILE A 160 7.64 -1.15 -11.04
C ILE A 160 7.20 -0.90 -9.59
N CYS A 161 6.78 -1.95 -8.87
CA CYS A 161 6.64 -1.88 -7.41
C CYS A 161 7.95 -2.35 -6.77
N ASN A 162 8.52 -1.60 -5.83
CA ASN A 162 9.77 -1.96 -5.15
C ASN A 162 9.72 -1.61 -3.66
N PRO A 163 9.61 -2.58 -2.74
CA PRO A 163 9.38 -4.01 -2.95
C PRO A 163 8.04 -4.32 -3.65
N ASN A 164 8.00 -5.36 -4.48
CA ASN A 164 6.76 -5.78 -5.15
C ASN A 164 5.79 -6.50 -4.20
N ASN A 165 4.51 -6.56 -4.57
CA ASN A 165 3.42 -7.14 -3.79
C ASN A 165 2.60 -8.02 -4.73
N PRO A 166 2.64 -9.36 -4.63
CA PRO A 166 2.57 -10.06 -3.34
C PRO A 166 3.87 -10.72 -2.89
N ASP A 167 4.85 -10.87 -3.78
CA ASP A 167 6.10 -11.62 -3.65
C ASP A 167 7.05 -11.04 -2.62
N GLY A 168 7.19 -9.71 -2.58
CA GLY A 168 8.14 -9.01 -1.71
C GLY A 168 9.51 -8.78 -2.34
N GLY A 169 9.69 -9.17 -3.61
CA GLY A 169 10.94 -9.04 -4.35
C GLY A 169 11.40 -7.58 -4.45
N PHE A 170 12.72 -7.41 -4.50
CA PHE A 170 13.39 -6.12 -4.40
C PHE A 170 14.46 -5.94 -5.48
N ILE A 171 14.64 -4.68 -5.87
CA ILE A 171 15.58 -4.24 -6.88
C ILE A 171 16.42 -3.11 -6.30
N HIS A 172 17.73 -3.26 -6.34
CA HIS A 172 18.67 -2.24 -5.86
C HIS A 172 18.54 -0.92 -6.65
N LYS A 173 18.66 0.20 -5.93
CA LYS A 173 18.61 1.58 -6.45
C LYS A 173 19.42 1.77 -7.72
N GLN A 174 20.66 1.26 -7.77
CA GLN A 174 21.53 1.39 -8.94
C GLN A 174 20.93 0.75 -10.21
N ALA A 175 20.28 -0.41 -10.08
CA ALA A 175 19.65 -1.09 -11.22
C ALA A 175 18.37 -0.37 -11.68
N LEU A 176 17.61 0.23 -10.75
CA LEU A 176 16.49 1.11 -11.10
C LEU A 176 16.96 2.39 -11.82
N VAL A 177 18.07 3.00 -11.39
CA VAL A 177 18.69 4.15 -12.08
C VAL A 177 19.06 3.77 -13.53
N GLN A 178 19.76 2.66 -13.72
CA GLN A 178 20.14 2.14 -15.05
C GLN A 178 18.92 1.85 -15.93
N PHE A 179 17.84 1.30 -15.38
CA PHE A 179 16.58 1.11 -16.09
C PHE A 179 15.97 2.46 -16.52
N MET A 180 15.91 3.44 -15.61
CA MET A 180 15.39 4.78 -15.91
C MET A 180 16.24 5.54 -16.95
N ASP A 181 17.56 5.32 -16.99
CA ASP A 181 18.42 5.84 -18.06
C ASP A 181 18.11 5.18 -19.41
N SER A 182 17.96 3.85 -19.43
CA SER A 182 17.62 3.07 -20.64
C SER A 182 16.20 3.30 -21.18
N MET A 183 15.35 4.01 -20.42
CA MET A 183 13.93 4.27 -20.67
C MET A 183 13.58 5.77 -20.60
N ALA A 184 14.57 6.65 -20.73
CA ALA A 184 14.39 8.11 -20.63
C ALA A 184 13.45 8.72 -21.70
N ASP A 185 13.10 7.96 -22.75
CA ASP A 185 12.16 8.34 -23.83
C ASP A 185 10.71 7.82 -23.63
N LEU A 186 10.42 7.11 -22.54
CA LEU A 186 9.03 6.77 -22.18
C LEU A 186 8.24 8.00 -21.71
N ASP A 187 6.93 8.04 -21.98
CA ASP A 187 6.01 9.08 -21.48
C ASP A 187 6.05 9.17 -19.95
N LEU A 188 6.18 8.01 -19.27
CA LEU A 188 6.26 7.92 -17.81
C LEU A 188 6.94 6.63 -17.33
N ILE A 189 7.69 6.71 -16.23
CA ILE A 189 8.12 5.57 -15.40
C ILE A 189 7.57 5.80 -13.99
N VAL A 190 6.86 4.81 -13.43
CA VAL A 190 6.33 4.87 -12.07
C VAL A 190 6.99 3.83 -11.19
N ILE A 191 7.54 4.27 -10.07
CA ILE A 191 8.12 3.40 -9.04
C ILE A 191 7.25 3.47 -7.78
N ASP A 192 6.50 2.40 -7.48
CA ASP A 192 5.69 2.29 -6.27
C ASP A 192 6.54 1.76 -5.11
N GLU A 193 7.14 2.67 -4.36
CA GLU A 193 7.97 2.43 -3.17
C GLU A 193 7.13 2.21 -1.90
N SER A 194 5.85 1.85 -2.05
CA SER A 194 4.83 1.60 -1.03
C SER A 194 5.21 0.78 0.22
N PHE A 195 6.32 0.05 0.20
CA PHE A 195 6.76 -0.84 1.27
C PHE A 195 8.27 -0.67 1.60
N LEU A 196 8.93 0.34 1.01
CA LEU A 196 10.39 0.48 1.03
C LEU A 196 10.94 0.78 2.43
N GLU A 197 10.14 1.36 3.32
CA GLU A 197 10.52 1.57 4.73
C GLU A 197 10.81 0.24 5.46
N PHE A 198 10.25 -0.88 5.00
CA PHE A 198 10.54 -2.22 5.54
C PHE A 198 11.79 -2.87 4.93
N ALA A 199 12.43 -2.27 3.94
CA ALA A 199 13.63 -2.82 3.32
C ALA A 199 14.88 -2.66 4.23
N ASP A 200 15.80 -3.61 4.11
CA ASP A 200 17.11 -3.68 4.77
C ASP A 200 18.25 -4.15 3.83
N ALA A 201 17.96 -4.43 2.56
CA ALA A 201 18.93 -4.88 1.56
C ALA A 201 20.01 -3.83 1.20
N GLU A 202 19.74 -2.54 1.38
CA GLU A 202 20.72 -1.45 1.25
C GLU A 202 20.32 -0.23 2.11
N VAL A 203 21.26 0.68 2.37
CA VAL A 203 21.09 1.79 3.32
C VAL A 203 20.18 2.91 2.78
N GLU A 204 20.28 3.22 1.49
CA GLU A 204 19.46 4.24 0.82
C GLU A 204 18.73 3.66 -0.39
N PRO A 205 17.72 2.79 -0.22
CA PRO A 205 17.12 2.02 -1.32
C PRO A 205 16.24 2.86 -2.29
N SER A 206 16.06 4.15 -2.03
CA SER A 206 15.06 4.98 -2.72
C SER A 206 15.60 5.78 -3.91
N VAL A 207 14.76 5.88 -4.95
CA VAL A 207 14.96 6.71 -6.15
C VAL A 207 14.14 8.02 -6.12
N VAL A 208 13.64 8.49 -4.96
CA VAL A 208 12.97 9.81 -4.86
C VAL A 208 13.81 10.97 -5.40
N GLN A 209 15.14 10.92 -5.24
CA GLN A 209 16.07 11.93 -5.79
C GLN A 209 16.05 11.95 -7.32
N GLU A 210 16.02 10.78 -7.95
CA GLU A 210 15.92 10.63 -9.41
C GLU A 210 14.58 11.18 -9.93
N ALA A 211 13.50 10.91 -9.20
CA ALA A 211 12.17 11.38 -9.57
C ALA A 211 12.06 12.91 -9.59
N MET A 212 12.79 13.62 -8.72
CA MET A 212 12.80 15.09 -8.68
C MET A 212 13.52 15.74 -9.86
N ILE A 213 14.49 15.05 -10.47
CA ILE A 213 15.32 15.60 -11.56
C ILE A 213 14.93 15.09 -12.95
N ARG A 214 14.32 13.90 -13.05
CA ARG A 214 13.93 13.29 -14.34
C ARG A 214 12.58 13.82 -14.82
N PRO A 215 12.41 14.10 -16.13
CA PRO A 215 11.20 14.73 -16.66
C PRO A 215 9.98 13.80 -16.66
N ASN A 216 10.19 12.48 -16.64
CA ASN A 216 9.21 11.42 -16.86
C ASN A 216 9.12 10.40 -15.70
N VAL A 217 9.65 10.69 -14.50
CA VAL A 217 9.64 9.73 -13.38
C VAL A 217 8.73 10.21 -12.25
N VAL A 218 7.95 9.29 -11.69
CA VAL A 218 7.15 9.49 -10.47
C VAL A 218 7.43 8.34 -9.48
N VAL A 219 7.73 8.68 -8.23
CA VAL A 219 7.79 7.73 -7.11
C VAL A 219 6.53 7.86 -6.26
N LEU A 220 5.93 6.73 -5.87
CA LEU A 220 4.78 6.66 -4.97
C LEU A 220 5.13 6.08 -3.59
N ARG A 221 4.54 6.64 -2.54
CA ARG A 221 4.72 6.25 -1.13
C ARG A 221 3.39 6.22 -0.40
N SER A 222 3.26 5.32 0.58
CA SER A 222 1.95 4.93 1.14
C SER A 222 1.98 4.87 2.67
N LEU A 223 1.63 6.01 3.28
CA LEU A 223 1.86 6.26 4.71
C LEU A 223 0.96 5.46 5.65
N GLY A 224 -0.21 5.01 5.17
CA GLY A 224 -1.06 4.09 5.94
C GLY A 224 -0.44 2.71 6.19
N LYS A 225 0.66 2.32 5.51
CA LYS A 225 1.28 0.98 5.64
C LYS A 225 2.42 0.98 6.65
N ASN A 226 3.44 1.80 6.42
CA ASN A 226 4.61 1.95 7.29
C ASN A 226 4.24 2.47 8.70
N PHE A 227 3.17 3.26 8.82
CA PHE A 227 2.64 3.71 10.11
C PHE A 227 1.44 2.89 10.64
N GLY A 228 1.05 1.79 10.01
CA GLY A 228 -0.12 0.97 10.42
C GLY A 228 -1.50 1.64 10.27
N LEU A 229 -1.55 2.96 10.09
CA LEU A 229 -2.75 3.82 10.07
C LEU A 229 -3.53 3.78 8.74
N HIS A 230 -3.87 2.58 8.27
CA HIS A 230 -4.61 2.37 7.02
C HIS A 230 -5.92 3.17 6.93
N GLY A 231 -6.63 3.32 8.05
CA GLY A 231 -7.93 3.99 8.14
C GLY A 231 -7.86 5.51 7.94
N ILE A 232 -6.72 6.14 8.21
CA ILE A 232 -6.53 7.60 8.07
C ILE A 232 -6.34 8.04 6.61
N ARG A 233 -6.12 7.10 5.68
CA ARG A 233 -6.08 7.36 4.23
C ARG A 233 -5.08 8.45 3.82
N PHE A 234 -3.78 8.19 3.93
CA PHE A 234 -2.75 9.16 3.53
C PHE A 234 -1.53 8.51 2.86
N GLY A 235 -0.88 9.29 1.99
CA GLY A 235 0.24 8.90 1.14
C GLY A 235 0.69 10.08 0.27
N TYR A 236 1.77 9.90 -0.48
CA TYR A 236 2.33 10.96 -1.32
C TYR A 236 3.02 10.39 -2.56
N LEU A 237 3.26 11.26 -3.54
CA LEU A 237 4.23 11.01 -4.60
C LEU A 237 5.35 12.04 -4.57
N VAL A 238 6.50 11.67 -5.12
CA VAL A 238 7.63 12.56 -5.41
C VAL A 238 7.89 12.52 -6.91
N ALA A 239 8.03 13.70 -7.52
CA ALA A 239 8.37 13.87 -8.91
C ALA A 239 9.01 15.25 -9.13
N ASN A 240 9.45 15.56 -10.34
CA ASN A 240 9.86 16.92 -10.68
C ASN A 240 8.69 17.91 -10.47
N PRO A 241 8.96 19.22 -10.26
CA PRO A 241 7.92 20.18 -9.90
C PRO A 241 6.77 20.32 -10.90
N ALA A 242 7.00 20.01 -12.18
CA ALA A 242 5.96 20.04 -13.21
C ALA A 242 5.03 18.82 -13.12
N LEU A 243 5.57 17.60 -12.98
CA LEU A 243 4.73 16.40 -12.79
C LEU A 243 3.98 16.44 -11.46
N ALA A 244 4.64 16.79 -10.36
CA ALA A 244 4.00 16.93 -9.06
C ALA A 244 2.93 18.05 -9.08
N GLY A 245 3.22 19.18 -9.74
CA GLY A 245 2.27 20.28 -9.95
C GLY A 245 1.01 19.86 -10.71
N ARG A 246 1.15 19.05 -11.78
CA ARG A 246 0.00 18.52 -12.55
C ARG A 246 -0.94 17.66 -11.71
N ILE A 247 -0.41 16.88 -10.77
CA ILE A 247 -1.23 16.10 -9.83
C ILE A 247 -1.90 17.06 -8.83
N ARG A 248 -1.13 17.96 -8.18
CA ARG A 248 -1.67 18.94 -7.23
C ARG A 248 -2.82 19.78 -7.80
N SER A 249 -2.75 20.16 -9.09
CA SER A 249 -3.82 20.94 -9.74
C SER A 249 -5.14 20.19 -9.94
N MET A 250 -5.17 18.87 -9.76
CA MET A 250 -6.36 18.03 -9.95
C MET A 250 -6.89 17.41 -8.65
N LEU A 251 -6.11 17.46 -7.56
CA LEU A 251 -6.56 17.00 -6.24
C LEU A 251 -7.70 17.88 -5.72
N PRO A 252 -8.76 17.31 -5.11
CA PRO A 252 -9.81 18.09 -4.46
C PRO A 252 -9.25 19.02 -3.38
N LYS A 253 -9.89 20.19 -3.19
CA LYS A 253 -9.65 21.00 -1.99
C LYS A 253 -10.04 20.17 -0.76
N TRP A 254 -9.18 20.14 0.26
CA TRP A 254 -9.33 19.29 1.45
C TRP A 254 -9.43 17.79 1.13
N ASN A 255 -8.62 17.28 0.16
CA ASN A 255 -8.48 15.83 -0.08
C ASN A 255 -7.81 15.09 1.10
N LEU A 256 -6.90 15.77 1.80
CA LEU A 256 -6.38 15.33 3.09
C LEU A 256 -7.38 15.64 4.21
N ASN A 257 -7.48 14.73 5.17
CA ASN A 257 -8.35 14.84 6.34
C ASN A 257 -7.55 15.23 7.61
N ALA A 258 -8.26 15.71 8.64
CA ALA A 258 -7.65 16.21 9.88
C ALA A 258 -6.89 15.14 10.70
N PHE A 259 -7.22 13.85 10.57
CA PHE A 259 -6.41 12.79 11.17
C PHE A 259 -5.04 12.66 10.48
N ALA A 260 -5.01 12.79 9.14
CA ALA A 260 -3.75 12.77 8.38
C ALA A 260 -2.87 13.99 8.70
N GLU A 261 -3.47 15.17 8.88
CA GLU A 261 -2.77 16.36 9.37
C GLU A 261 -2.19 16.15 10.77
N HIS A 262 -3.02 15.77 11.75
CA HIS A 262 -2.57 15.61 13.13
C HIS A 262 -1.39 14.62 13.23
N VAL A 263 -1.48 13.47 12.54
CA VAL A 263 -0.39 12.48 12.48
C VAL A 263 0.88 13.07 11.84
N VAL A 264 0.77 13.82 10.73
CA VAL A 264 1.93 14.48 10.10
C VAL A 264 2.62 15.46 11.06
N PHE A 265 1.85 16.21 11.85
CA PHE A 265 2.40 17.23 12.76
C PHE A 265 3.06 16.64 14.01
N ILE A 266 2.58 15.52 14.57
CA ILE A 266 3.20 14.88 15.75
C ILE A 266 4.37 13.96 15.41
N LEU A 267 4.52 13.52 14.15
CA LEU A 267 5.53 12.53 13.77
C LEU A 267 6.97 12.93 14.15
N LYS A 268 7.30 14.23 14.16
CA LYS A 268 8.61 14.75 14.59
C LYS A 268 9.02 14.32 15.99
N GLU A 269 8.04 14.04 16.86
CA GLU A 269 8.22 13.74 18.28
C GLU A 269 8.37 12.23 18.54
N HIS A 270 8.03 11.39 17.55
CA HIS A 270 8.01 9.92 17.63
C HIS A 270 8.98 9.21 16.67
N GLY A 271 10.02 9.92 16.22
CA GLY A 271 10.98 9.43 15.25
C GLY A 271 11.79 8.20 15.71
N ALA A 272 12.07 8.10 17.01
CA ALA A 272 12.82 6.98 17.59
C ALA A 272 11.96 5.71 17.64
N GLU A 273 10.73 5.81 18.12
CA GLU A 273 9.76 4.72 18.19
C GLU A 273 9.38 4.25 16.78
N TYR A 274 9.25 5.18 15.82
CA TYR A 274 9.05 4.83 14.42
C TYR A 274 10.21 4.02 13.85
N ALA A 275 11.46 4.48 14.03
CA ALA A 275 12.65 3.74 13.58
C ALA A 275 12.78 2.36 14.25
N GLN A 276 12.49 2.26 15.55
CA GLN A 276 12.48 1.01 16.30
C GLN A 276 11.39 0.05 15.78
N SER A 277 10.20 0.55 15.45
CA SER A 277 9.11 -0.25 14.90
C SER A 277 9.51 -0.95 13.59
N LEU A 278 10.21 -0.24 12.68
CA LEU A 278 10.72 -0.80 11.43
C LEU A 278 11.78 -1.88 11.68
N GLN A 279 12.71 -1.66 12.62
CA GLN A 279 13.72 -2.65 12.99
C GLN A 279 13.07 -3.93 13.53
N GLN A 280 12.03 -3.81 14.36
CA GLN A 280 11.30 -4.96 14.88
C GLN A 280 10.53 -5.71 13.78
N VAL A 281 9.87 -5.02 12.84
CA VAL A 281 9.23 -5.68 11.68
C VAL A 281 10.26 -6.42 10.80
N ARG A 282 11.42 -5.81 10.53
CA ARG A 282 12.51 -6.45 9.75
C ARG A 282 13.00 -7.74 10.41
N ARG A 283 13.18 -7.73 11.74
CA ARG A 283 13.52 -8.93 12.52
C ARG A 283 12.40 -9.98 12.45
N ASP A 284 11.17 -9.60 12.78
CA ASP A 284 10.05 -10.54 12.82
C ASP A 284 9.77 -11.17 11.45
N ARG A 285 10.08 -10.47 10.35
CA ARG A 285 10.05 -11.03 8.99
C ARG A 285 10.99 -12.23 8.84
N LEU A 286 12.23 -12.12 9.34
CA LEU A 286 13.23 -13.19 9.26
C LEU A 286 12.84 -14.36 10.18
N ASP A 287 12.46 -14.07 11.41
CA ASP A 287 12.00 -15.06 12.39
C ASP A 287 10.74 -15.80 11.86
N MET A 288 9.77 -15.10 11.27
CA MET A 288 8.56 -15.68 10.65
C MET A 288 8.89 -16.50 9.40
N ALA A 289 9.82 -16.05 8.55
CA ALA A 289 10.26 -16.81 7.38
C ALA A 289 10.93 -18.13 7.78
N SER A 290 11.73 -18.12 8.85
CA SER A 290 12.33 -19.34 9.42
C SER A 290 11.26 -20.32 9.91
N HIS A 291 10.29 -19.86 10.73
CA HIS A 291 9.22 -20.73 11.25
C HIS A 291 8.34 -21.32 10.15
N LEU A 292 7.99 -20.54 9.12
CA LEU A 292 7.20 -21.02 7.99
C LEU A 292 7.98 -22.01 7.10
N SER A 293 9.29 -21.78 6.89
CA SER A 293 10.13 -22.67 6.07
C SER A 293 10.34 -24.06 6.69
N ALA A 294 10.03 -24.24 7.98
CA ALA A 294 10.05 -25.53 8.65
C ALA A 294 8.80 -26.42 8.34
N LEU A 295 7.75 -25.88 7.73
CA LEU A 295 6.53 -26.62 7.41
C LEU A 295 6.70 -27.47 6.12
N PRO A 296 6.51 -28.80 6.15
CA PRO A 296 6.83 -29.69 5.03
C PRO A 296 6.16 -29.33 3.69
N GLY A 297 6.98 -29.11 2.65
CA GLY A 297 6.50 -28.80 1.30
C GLY A 297 5.99 -27.37 1.10
N LEU A 298 6.02 -26.53 2.15
CA LEU A 298 5.82 -25.09 2.03
C LEU A 298 7.04 -24.45 1.35
N THR A 299 6.86 -23.35 0.64
CA THR A 299 7.98 -22.59 0.05
C THR A 299 7.77 -21.10 0.30
N VAL A 300 8.66 -20.51 1.10
CA VAL A 300 8.65 -19.08 1.44
C VAL A 300 9.60 -18.35 0.50
N TYR A 301 9.15 -17.24 -0.09
CA TYR A 301 9.97 -16.42 -0.99
C TYR A 301 10.63 -15.28 -0.19
N PRO A 302 11.90 -14.90 -0.47
CA PRO A 302 12.55 -13.75 0.16
C PRO A 302 11.76 -12.45 -0.07
N SER A 303 11.71 -11.60 0.95
CA SER A 303 10.92 -10.36 0.91
C SER A 303 11.64 -9.20 1.57
N GLN A 304 11.42 -8.00 1.03
CA GLN A 304 11.81 -6.71 1.61
C GLN A 304 10.60 -5.87 2.08
N GLY A 305 9.37 -6.37 1.88
CA GLY A 305 8.15 -5.77 2.46
C GLY A 305 7.84 -6.26 3.87
N ASN A 306 6.72 -5.82 4.45
CA ASN A 306 6.17 -6.31 5.72
C ASN A 306 5.25 -7.56 5.56
N PHE A 307 5.59 -8.43 4.61
CA PHE A 307 4.84 -9.65 4.31
C PHE A 307 5.75 -10.68 3.63
N LEU A 308 5.36 -11.94 3.69
CA LEU A 308 6.01 -13.05 3.00
C LEU A 308 5.04 -13.64 1.97
N PHE A 309 5.55 -13.96 0.78
CA PHE A 309 4.84 -14.75 -0.20
C PHE A 309 5.17 -16.23 0.00
N VAL A 310 4.16 -17.07 -0.12
CA VAL A 310 4.25 -18.48 0.29
C VAL A 310 3.50 -19.34 -0.70
N ARG A 311 4.19 -20.32 -1.31
CA ARG A 311 3.54 -21.40 -2.05
C ARG A 311 3.24 -22.57 -1.10
N LEU A 312 2.01 -23.03 -1.16
CA LEU A 312 1.48 -24.18 -0.45
C LEU A 312 2.03 -25.52 -1.00
N PRO A 313 1.94 -26.61 -0.21
CA PRO A 313 2.25 -27.96 -0.69
C PRO A 313 1.40 -28.38 -1.89
N VAL A 314 1.86 -29.38 -2.65
CA VAL A 314 1.11 -29.94 -3.78
C VAL A 314 -0.22 -30.52 -3.28
N GLY A 315 -1.33 -30.10 -3.90
CA GLY A 315 -2.69 -30.51 -3.52
C GLY A 315 -3.37 -29.63 -2.47
N ALA A 316 -2.69 -28.61 -1.93
CA ALA A 316 -3.29 -27.64 -1.01
C ALA A 316 -3.74 -26.36 -1.74
N GLU A 317 -5.04 -26.09 -1.70
CA GLU A 317 -5.67 -24.92 -2.33
C GLU A 317 -5.82 -23.75 -1.35
N GLY A 318 -5.35 -22.56 -1.72
CA GLY A 318 -5.27 -21.39 -0.84
C GLY A 318 -6.61 -20.84 -0.37
N THR A 319 -7.69 -21.06 -1.12
CA THR A 319 -9.07 -20.75 -0.69
C THR A 319 -9.51 -21.67 0.44
N VAL A 320 -9.23 -22.97 0.34
CA VAL A 320 -9.53 -23.97 1.38
C VAL A 320 -8.68 -23.72 2.62
N VAL A 321 -7.38 -23.42 2.45
CA VAL A 321 -6.49 -23.06 3.57
C VAL A 321 -6.97 -21.78 4.25
N ARG A 322 -7.34 -20.74 3.49
CA ARG A 322 -7.91 -19.49 4.02
C ARG A 322 -9.17 -19.75 4.85
N ASP A 323 -10.13 -20.46 4.27
CA ASP A 323 -11.43 -20.67 4.90
C ASP A 323 -11.28 -21.49 6.20
N ARG A 324 -10.46 -22.55 6.18
CA ARG A 324 -10.16 -23.35 7.38
C ARG A 324 -9.36 -22.58 8.44
N MET A 325 -8.34 -21.81 8.06
CA MET A 325 -7.59 -20.97 9.02
C MET A 325 -8.51 -19.94 9.69
N LEU A 326 -9.51 -19.42 8.98
CA LEU A 326 -10.48 -18.49 9.52
C LEU A 326 -11.49 -19.18 10.46
N THR A 327 -12.06 -20.33 10.09
CA THR A 327 -13.09 -21.01 10.89
C THR A 327 -12.53 -21.86 12.04
N GLU A 328 -11.40 -22.53 11.85
CA GLU A 328 -10.82 -23.47 12.84
C GLU A 328 -9.85 -22.78 13.81
N HIS A 329 -9.22 -21.66 13.40
CA HIS A 329 -8.16 -21.00 14.18
C HIS A 329 -8.35 -19.49 14.40
N ARG A 330 -9.40 -18.89 13.83
CA ARG A 330 -9.66 -17.44 13.83
C ARG A 330 -8.47 -16.63 13.29
N ILE A 331 -7.90 -17.03 12.16
CA ILE A 331 -6.77 -16.38 11.48
C ILE A 331 -7.14 -16.06 10.03
N LEU A 332 -7.06 -14.79 9.64
CA LEU A 332 -7.33 -14.32 8.28
C LEU A 332 -6.02 -14.26 7.48
N VAL A 333 -5.88 -15.10 6.45
CA VAL A 333 -4.72 -15.09 5.52
C VAL A 333 -5.11 -14.60 4.13
N ARG A 334 -4.21 -13.90 3.42
CA ARG A 334 -4.48 -13.46 2.04
C ARG A 334 -4.09 -14.56 1.05
N GLU A 335 -5.08 -15.39 0.70
CA GLU A 335 -5.08 -16.15 -0.56
C GLU A 335 -4.68 -15.26 -1.75
N CYS A 336 -4.00 -15.78 -2.78
CA CYS A 336 -3.48 -14.98 -3.89
C CYS A 336 -3.74 -15.58 -5.29
N GLY A 337 -4.60 -16.58 -5.45
CA GLY A 337 -5.00 -17.11 -6.76
C GLY A 337 -5.87 -16.18 -7.58
N ASN A 338 -6.59 -15.24 -6.95
CA ASN A 338 -7.28 -14.16 -7.66
C ASN A 338 -6.38 -12.99 -8.09
N LYS A 339 -5.04 -13.12 -8.00
CA LYS A 339 -4.10 -12.20 -8.64
C LYS A 339 -3.68 -12.72 -10.01
N ILE A 340 -3.72 -11.85 -11.02
CA ILE A 340 -3.13 -12.12 -12.33
C ILE A 340 -1.64 -12.44 -12.16
N GLY A 341 -1.13 -13.47 -12.85
CA GLY A 341 0.26 -13.95 -12.71
C GLY A 341 0.53 -14.86 -11.50
N SER A 342 -0.49 -15.19 -10.71
CA SER A 342 -0.41 -16.08 -9.54
C SER A 342 -1.26 -17.34 -9.74
N SER A 343 -1.30 -18.24 -8.76
CA SER A 343 -2.20 -19.40 -8.74
C SER A 343 -2.80 -19.62 -7.34
N SER A 344 -3.84 -20.45 -7.26
CA SER A 344 -4.54 -20.78 -6.00
C SER A 344 -3.65 -21.36 -4.91
N ARG A 345 -2.49 -21.95 -5.25
CA ARG A 345 -1.51 -22.46 -4.30
C ARG A 345 -0.73 -21.35 -3.54
N PHE A 346 -0.97 -20.07 -3.81
CA PHE A 346 -0.21 -18.98 -3.19
C PHE A 346 -1.00 -18.25 -2.10
N LEU A 347 -0.30 -17.97 -0.98
CA LEU A 347 -0.71 -17.05 0.06
C LEU A 347 0.29 -15.88 0.16
N ARG A 348 -0.18 -14.72 0.63
CA ARG A 348 0.64 -13.66 1.20
C ARG A 348 0.30 -13.53 2.67
N LEU A 349 1.31 -13.60 3.53
CA LEU A 349 1.18 -13.59 4.99
C LEU A 349 1.90 -12.36 5.56
N VAL A 350 1.17 -11.47 6.21
CA VAL A 350 1.71 -10.23 6.79
C VAL A 350 2.58 -10.51 8.02
N VAL A 351 3.65 -9.75 8.19
CA VAL A 351 4.54 -9.87 9.36
C VAL A 351 3.80 -9.39 10.61
N ARG A 352 3.77 -10.24 11.64
CA ARG A 352 3.03 -10.06 12.89
C ARG A 352 3.92 -10.42 14.10
N PRO A 353 3.53 -10.03 15.33
CA PRO A 353 4.26 -10.41 16.54
C PRO A 353 4.39 -11.92 16.71
N GLN A 354 5.45 -12.36 17.40
CA GLN A 354 5.79 -13.77 17.59
C GLN A 354 4.65 -14.62 18.21
N THR A 355 3.77 -14.03 19.01
CA THR A 355 2.56 -14.69 19.55
C THR A 355 1.59 -15.10 18.44
N ASP A 356 1.37 -14.21 17.48
CA ASP A 356 0.49 -14.45 16.32
C ASP A 356 1.15 -15.41 15.34
N VAL A 357 2.46 -15.29 15.11
CA VAL A 357 3.22 -16.18 14.22
C VAL A 357 3.20 -17.62 14.71
N ARG A 358 3.31 -17.87 16.02
CA ARG A 358 3.14 -19.22 16.60
C ARG A 358 1.73 -19.79 16.35
N ARG A 359 0.69 -18.96 16.50
CA ARG A 359 -0.70 -19.36 16.20
C ARG A 359 -0.90 -19.67 14.71
N LEU A 360 -0.34 -18.84 13.83
CA LEU A 360 -0.31 -19.08 12.37
C LEU A 360 0.34 -20.42 12.04
N VAL A 361 1.55 -20.66 12.54
CA VAL A 361 2.33 -21.88 12.21
C VAL A 361 1.63 -23.13 12.75
N SER A 362 1.12 -23.11 13.98
CA SER A 362 0.36 -24.22 14.56
C SER A 362 -0.96 -24.49 13.80
N GLY A 363 -1.68 -23.44 13.41
CA GLY A 363 -2.88 -23.57 12.60
C GLY A 363 -2.59 -24.10 11.20
N MET A 364 -1.53 -23.61 10.54
CA MET A 364 -1.11 -24.11 9.23
C MET A 364 -0.65 -25.58 9.30
N GLU A 365 -0.01 -26.02 10.39
CA GLU A 365 0.35 -27.43 10.56
C GLU A 365 -0.91 -28.33 10.68
N GLN A 366 -1.91 -27.91 11.46
CA GLN A 366 -3.19 -28.63 11.59
C GLN A 366 -4.03 -28.60 10.31
N VAL A 367 -4.05 -27.48 9.59
CA VAL A 367 -4.80 -27.33 8.32
C VAL A 367 -4.15 -28.13 7.19
N LEU A 368 -2.82 -28.12 7.05
CA LEU A 368 -2.12 -28.75 5.94
C LEU A 368 -1.83 -30.25 6.14
N TYR A 369 -1.61 -30.72 7.38
CA TYR A 369 -1.18 -32.09 7.65
C TYR A 369 -2.06 -32.84 8.66
N GLY A 370 -3.04 -32.16 9.27
CA GLY A 370 -3.93 -32.72 10.29
C GLY A 370 -3.28 -32.88 11.67
N THR A 371 -4.09 -33.23 12.66
CA THR A 371 -3.71 -33.35 14.09
C THR A 371 -2.77 -34.52 14.43
N ARG A 372 -2.06 -35.10 13.44
CA ARG A 372 -1.10 -36.20 13.66
C ARG A 372 0.28 -35.75 14.14
N ARG A 373 0.52 -34.45 14.27
CA ARG A 373 1.66 -33.87 14.99
C ARG A 373 1.16 -33.16 16.24
N GLY A 374 1.38 -33.78 17.40
CA GLY A 374 1.00 -33.22 18.70
C GLY A 374 2.02 -32.21 19.19
N ALA A 375 1.79 -30.93 18.91
CA ALA A 375 2.39 -29.82 19.65
C ALA A 375 1.28 -29.19 20.52
N ALA A 376 1.49 -29.11 21.83
CA ALA A 376 0.51 -28.54 22.74
C ALA A 376 0.37 -27.02 22.51
N VAL A 377 -0.85 -26.58 22.17
CA VAL A 377 -1.18 -25.15 22.13
C VAL A 377 -1.25 -24.65 23.58
N PRO A 378 -0.49 -23.60 23.97
CA PRO A 378 -0.64 -23.01 25.29
C PRO A 378 -2.00 -22.31 25.41
N GLU A 379 -2.82 -22.74 26.37
CA GLU A 379 -4.06 -22.04 26.70
C GLU A 379 -3.78 -20.67 27.35
N LEU A 380 -4.72 -19.75 27.16
CA LEU A 380 -4.65 -18.41 27.73
C LEU A 380 -4.94 -18.45 29.25
N SER A 381 -3.92 -18.20 30.06
CA SER A 381 -4.14 -17.82 31.46
C SER A 381 -4.80 -16.44 31.51
N THR A 382 -6.03 -16.39 32.00
CA THR A 382 -6.80 -15.15 32.18
C THR A 382 -6.24 -14.34 33.34
N GLY A 383 -5.30 -13.44 33.05
CA GLY A 383 -4.65 -12.59 34.05
C GLY A 383 -4.29 -11.21 33.51
N THR A 384 -5.14 -10.21 33.76
CA THR A 384 -4.79 -8.80 33.54
C THR A 384 -3.78 -8.34 34.56
N ASN A 385 -2.50 -8.20 34.16
CA ASN A 385 -1.51 -7.38 34.86
C ASN A 385 -0.46 -6.87 33.88
N TYR A 386 -0.56 -5.60 33.51
CA TYR A 386 0.61 -4.84 33.04
C TYR A 386 1.55 -4.65 34.23
N SER A 387 2.80 -5.07 34.09
CA SER A 387 3.89 -4.61 34.98
C SER A 387 4.92 -3.88 34.13
N SER A 388 5.15 -2.61 34.45
CA SER A 388 6.21 -1.81 33.85
C SER A 388 7.59 -2.18 34.41
N GLY A 389 8.63 -1.91 33.63
CA GLY A 389 9.97 -1.58 34.14
C GLY A 389 10.83 -2.70 34.76
N THR A 390 11.94 -3.00 34.08
CA THR A 390 13.27 -3.10 34.74
C THR A 390 13.48 -4.19 35.80
N ALA A 391 13.53 -5.46 35.38
CA ALA A 391 14.15 -6.54 36.14
C ALA A 391 14.79 -7.60 35.22
N ALA A 392 16.06 -7.39 34.85
CA ALA A 392 16.83 -8.31 34.00
C ALA A 392 18.28 -8.49 34.47
N VAL A 393 18.46 -8.63 35.80
CA VAL A 393 19.74 -8.97 36.45
C VAL A 393 19.46 -9.96 37.59
N ASP A 394 20.45 -10.82 37.87
CA ASP A 394 20.53 -11.83 38.93
C ASP A 394 19.67 -13.11 38.88
N ARG A 395 20.42 -14.23 39.01
CA ARG A 395 20.05 -15.65 38.82
C ARG A 395 19.86 -16.03 37.34
N LEU A 396 20.52 -17.08 36.82
CA LEU A 396 21.12 -18.22 37.51
C LEU A 396 22.58 -18.49 37.06
N VAL A 397 23.51 -18.48 38.02
CA VAL A 397 24.86 -19.08 37.88
C VAL A 397 24.99 -20.10 39.00
N GLY A 398 25.27 -21.38 38.68
CA GLY A 398 25.54 -22.40 39.68
C GLY A 398 25.26 -23.84 39.23
N ALA A 399 26.33 -24.60 38.98
CA ALA A 399 26.38 -26.04 38.69
C ALA A 399 25.68 -26.51 37.38
N THR A 400 26.17 -27.55 36.69
CA THR A 400 27.23 -28.53 37.03
C THR A 400 28.37 -28.58 36.01
N ASN A 401 29.61 -28.71 36.50
CA ASN A 401 30.75 -29.27 35.74
C ASN A 401 30.51 -30.76 35.44
N GLY A 402 31.16 -31.42 34.48
CA GLY A 402 32.23 -31.00 33.56
C GLY A 402 32.77 -32.19 32.75
N ALA A 403 33.97 -32.03 32.14
CA ALA A 403 34.51 -32.84 31.03
C ALA A 403 33.67 -32.72 29.74
N GLY A 404 34.20 -32.74 28.51
CA GLY A 404 35.53 -33.04 27.95
C GLY A 404 35.26 -33.50 26.49
N MET A 405 36.06 -33.26 25.46
CA MET A 405 37.51 -33.04 25.36
C MET A 405 37.83 -32.14 24.14
N GLN A 406 39.11 -31.86 23.86
CA GLN A 406 39.57 -31.04 22.73
C GLN A 406 39.73 -31.86 21.42
N ASN A 407 40.11 -31.17 20.33
CA ASN A 407 40.65 -31.68 19.06
C ASN A 407 39.62 -32.28 18.06
N LEU A 408 39.82 -32.21 16.74
CA LEU A 408 40.92 -31.63 15.94
C LEU A 408 40.38 -31.13 14.58
N ALA A 409 41.15 -30.30 13.87
CA ALA A 409 40.82 -29.80 12.54
C ALA A 409 41.64 -30.48 11.43
N ALA A 410 41.04 -30.56 10.23
CA ALA A 410 41.64 -30.72 8.90
C ALA A 410 42.65 -31.86 8.63
N GLN A 411 42.32 -32.71 7.65
CA GLN A 411 43.30 -33.22 6.68
C GLN A 411 42.61 -33.60 5.36
N ALA A 412 43.40 -33.67 4.28
CA ALA A 412 42.93 -33.89 2.91
C ALA A 412 44.00 -34.65 2.09
N LEU A 413 43.65 -35.01 0.84
CA LEU A 413 44.46 -35.69 -0.20
C LEU A 413 44.56 -37.23 -0.05
N GLY A 414 44.33 -37.95 -1.16
CA GLY A 414 44.45 -39.40 -1.25
C GLY A 414 43.82 -40.01 -2.52
N THR A 415 44.66 -40.36 -3.49
CA THR A 415 44.42 -41.20 -4.70
C THR A 415 43.61 -42.49 -4.45
N GLY A 416 42.97 -43.17 -5.41
CA GLY A 416 42.90 -43.02 -6.88
C GLY A 416 42.79 -44.38 -7.61
N THR A 417 42.37 -44.38 -8.89
CA THR A 417 42.41 -45.50 -9.90
C THR A 417 41.37 -46.67 -9.88
N SER A 418 40.49 -46.63 -10.90
CA SER A 418 40.05 -47.71 -11.83
C SER A 418 39.48 -49.08 -11.39
N GLY A 419 38.28 -49.43 -11.93
CA GLY A 419 37.79 -50.81 -12.09
C GLY A 419 36.34 -50.92 -12.60
N ALA A 420 36.12 -51.50 -13.79
CA ALA A 420 34.81 -51.81 -14.41
C ALA A 420 35.02 -52.99 -15.41
N PRO A 421 34.01 -53.81 -15.83
CA PRO A 421 32.88 -53.35 -16.65
C PRO A 421 31.55 -54.19 -16.63
N THR A 422 30.62 -53.83 -17.54
CA THR A 422 29.56 -54.66 -18.19
C THR A 422 28.22 -54.98 -17.44
N PRO A 423 27.07 -55.15 -18.17
CA PRO A 423 25.85 -54.38 -17.82
C PRO A 423 24.46 -55.07 -18.03
N MET A 424 23.39 -54.24 -18.01
CA MET A 424 22.02 -54.47 -18.57
C MET A 424 21.05 -55.36 -17.76
N PRO A 425 19.69 -55.22 -17.90
CA PRO A 425 18.92 -54.70 -19.06
C PRO A 425 17.93 -53.53 -18.81
N VAL A 426 17.29 -53.09 -19.91
CA VAL A 426 16.30 -51.99 -20.00
C VAL A 426 14.91 -52.53 -20.36
N PRO A 427 13.79 -51.97 -19.85
CA PRO A 427 12.45 -52.19 -20.41
C PRO A 427 12.27 -51.51 -21.79
N ALA A 428 11.42 -52.07 -22.65
CA ALA A 428 11.25 -51.66 -24.04
C ALA A 428 10.28 -50.47 -24.24
N ALA A 429 10.36 -49.84 -25.42
CA ALA A 429 9.53 -48.70 -25.81
C ALA A 429 8.07 -49.08 -26.16
N ALA A 430 7.14 -48.17 -25.87
CA ALA A 430 5.77 -48.22 -26.37
C ALA A 430 5.62 -47.42 -27.68
N GLN A 431 4.62 -47.75 -28.48
CA GLN A 431 4.49 -47.30 -29.88
C GLN A 431 3.87 -45.91 -30.03
N ILE A 432 4.30 -45.17 -31.05
CA ILE A 432 3.73 -43.87 -31.44
C ILE A 432 2.43 -44.10 -32.21
N GLN A 433 1.33 -43.51 -31.74
CA GLN A 433 0.09 -43.35 -32.52
C GLN A 433 0.04 -41.96 -33.18
N PRO A 434 -0.50 -41.83 -34.41
CA PRO A 434 -0.61 -40.54 -35.09
C PRO A 434 -1.67 -39.65 -34.44
N GLN A 435 -1.39 -38.35 -34.33
CA GLN A 435 -2.36 -37.36 -33.83
C GLN A 435 -3.51 -37.15 -34.83
N PRO A 436 -4.77 -37.04 -34.37
CA PRO A 436 -5.86 -36.53 -35.21
C PRO A 436 -5.65 -35.04 -35.50
N GLN A 437 -5.94 -34.61 -36.73
CA GLN A 437 -5.85 -33.20 -37.11
C GLN A 437 -6.94 -32.35 -36.43
N PRO A 438 -6.66 -31.06 -36.11
CA PRO A 438 -7.65 -30.17 -35.51
C PRO A 438 -8.78 -29.85 -36.49
N VAL A 439 -10.02 -30.13 -36.09
CA VAL A 439 -11.23 -29.71 -36.81
C VAL A 439 -11.37 -28.18 -36.70
N PRO A 440 -11.64 -27.44 -37.79
CA PRO A 440 -11.83 -26.00 -37.72
C PRO A 440 -13.11 -25.67 -36.93
N MET A 441 -12.98 -24.83 -35.88
CA MET A 441 -14.15 -24.33 -35.16
C MET A 441 -15.00 -23.43 -36.08
N GLN A 442 -16.29 -23.72 -36.17
CA GLN A 442 -17.24 -22.86 -36.86
C GLN A 442 -17.45 -21.57 -36.07
N VAL A 443 -17.29 -20.42 -36.73
CA VAL A 443 -17.55 -19.10 -36.14
C VAL A 443 -19.07 -18.90 -36.03
N PRO A 444 -19.63 -18.61 -34.84
CA PRO A 444 -21.05 -18.26 -34.73
C PRO A 444 -21.38 -16.97 -35.52
N PRO A 445 -22.52 -16.89 -36.20
CA PRO A 445 -22.92 -15.66 -36.89
C PRO A 445 -23.11 -14.51 -35.88
N PRO A 446 -22.81 -13.25 -36.26
CA PRO A 446 -22.93 -12.11 -35.36
C PRO A 446 -24.39 -11.91 -34.93
N GLN A 447 -24.59 -11.77 -33.61
CA GLN A 447 -25.91 -11.42 -33.06
C GLN A 447 -26.28 -10.00 -33.49
N GLN A 448 -27.54 -9.82 -33.90
CA GLN A 448 -28.07 -8.51 -34.25
C GLN A 448 -28.14 -7.59 -33.01
N PRO A 449 -27.85 -6.28 -33.15
CA PRO A 449 -27.92 -5.36 -32.02
C PRO A 449 -29.37 -5.21 -31.55
N GLN A 450 -29.61 -5.51 -30.27
CA GLN A 450 -30.88 -5.15 -29.63
C GLN A 450 -31.00 -3.62 -29.49
N PRO A 451 -32.19 -3.03 -29.67
CA PRO A 451 -32.37 -1.58 -29.63
C PRO A 451 -32.16 -1.02 -28.22
N GLN A 452 -31.52 0.15 -28.14
CA GLN A 452 -31.37 0.89 -26.88
C GLN A 452 -32.75 1.38 -26.38
N PRO A 453 -33.04 1.30 -25.06
CA PRO A 453 -34.24 1.90 -24.50
C PRO A 453 -34.16 3.43 -24.59
N GLN A 454 -35.19 4.05 -25.16
CA GLN A 454 -35.28 5.51 -25.26
C GLN A 454 -35.59 6.12 -23.88
N PHE A 455 -34.78 7.07 -23.45
CA PHE A 455 -35.11 7.92 -22.30
C PHE A 455 -36.21 8.93 -22.69
N GLN A 456 -37.36 8.84 -22.03
CA GLN A 456 -38.36 9.91 -22.01
C GLN A 456 -38.26 10.69 -20.69
N PRO A 457 -38.39 12.03 -20.69
CA PRO A 457 -38.32 12.83 -19.48
C PRO A 457 -39.61 12.73 -18.67
N MET A 458 -39.53 12.25 -17.43
CA MET A 458 -40.68 12.28 -16.52
C MET A 458 -40.92 13.68 -15.94
N VAL A 459 -42.15 14.16 -16.09
CA VAL A 459 -42.70 15.33 -15.39
C VAL A 459 -43.21 14.89 -14.03
N ALA A 460 -43.04 15.71 -12.99
CA ALA A 460 -43.45 15.37 -11.62
C ALA A 460 -44.92 15.71 -11.34
N ALA A 461 -45.65 14.81 -10.65
CA ALA A 461 -46.79 15.15 -9.79
C ALA A 461 -47.25 14.00 -8.86
N ALA A 462 -47.80 14.42 -7.72
CA ALA A 462 -48.95 13.84 -6.99
C ALA A 462 -48.86 12.51 -6.18
N GLN A 463 -49.18 12.67 -4.88
CA GLN A 463 -50.09 11.86 -4.05
C GLN A 463 -49.70 10.43 -3.63
N VAL A 464 -49.49 10.27 -2.31
CA VAL A 464 -49.58 9.00 -1.59
C VAL A 464 -50.87 9.00 -0.76
N GLN A 465 -51.71 7.98 -0.91
CA GLN A 465 -52.86 7.74 -0.03
C GLN A 465 -52.46 6.88 1.18
N GLN A 466 -53.13 7.10 2.31
CA GLN A 466 -52.99 6.26 3.51
C GLN A 466 -53.96 5.08 3.48
N MET A 467 -53.59 3.99 4.14
CA MET A 467 -54.53 3.00 4.67
C MET A 467 -54.19 2.64 6.13
N PRO A 468 -55.16 2.21 6.95
CA PRO A 468 -55.05 2.26 8.41
C PRO A 468 -54.64 0.93 9.07
N MET A 469 -54.23 1.02 10.33
CA MET A 469 -54.22 -0.09 11.30
C MET A 469 -54.91 0.35 12.59
N THR A 470 -55.47 -0.59 13.34
CA THR A 470 -56.50 -0.34 14.37
C THR A 470 -56.18 -0.91 15.75
N GLY A 471 -56.63 -0.20 16.80
CA GLY A 471 -57.16 -0.84 18.03
C GLY A 471 -56.38 -0.65 19.35
N MET A 472 -57.17 -0.47 20.42
CA MET A 472 -56.83 -0.52 21.87
C MET A 472 -55.96 0.65 22.40
N ALA A 473 -56.33 1.50 23.37
CA ALA A 473 -57.24 1.48 24.55
C ALA A 473 -56.66 0.74 25.78
N ASP A 474 -56.78 1.21 27.04
CA ASP A 474 -57.43 2.43 27.61
C ASP A 474 -56.91 2.80 29.03
N HIS A 475 -57.56 3.76 29.73
CA HIS A 475 -57.36 4.32 31.09
C HIS A 475 -56.28 5.42 31.24
N GLN A 476 -56.60 6.70 31.57
CA GLN A 476 -57.22 7.31 32.79
C GLN A 476 -56.23 7.44 33.98
N SER A 477 -56.12 8.54 34.74
CA SER A 477 -56.57 9.96 34.66
C SER A 477 -55.69 10.79 35.65
N ASN A 478 -55.75 12.10 35.91
CA ASN A 478 -56.60 13.29 35.63
C ASN A 478 -55.71 14.55 35.88
N GLY A 479 -56.07 15.84 35.69
CA GLY A 479 -57.28 16.50 35.17
C GLY A 479 -57.24 18.04 35.41
N VAL A 480 -58.00 18.81 34.61
CA VAL A 480 -58.32 20.27 34.75
C VAL A 480 -57.16 21.31 34.63
N GLY A 481 -57.22 22.39 33.84
CA GLY A 481 -58.18 22.73 32.76
C GLY A 481 -58.24 24.21 32.30
N MET A 482 -58.10 24.43 30.99
CA MET A 482 -58.76 25.49 30.17
C MET A 482 -58.15 26.94 30.19
N PRO A 483 -58.49 27.86 29.23
CA PRO A 483 -57.67 28.02 28.01
C PRO A 483 -57.53 29.49 27.50
N MET A 484 -56.97 29.73 26.29
CA MET A 484 -57.60 30.54 25.22
C MET A 484 -56.80 30.53 23.89
N GLN A 485 -57.37 31.12 22.83
CA GLN A 485 -57.02 30.92 21.41
C GLN A 485 -55.94 31.88 20.86
N LEU A 486 -55.24 31.45 19.80
CA LEU A 486 -54.42 32.29 18.91
C LEU A 486 -55.10 32.42 17.52
N PRO A 487 -55.27 33.63 16.97
CA PRO A 487 -55.88 33.84 15.65
C PRO A 487 -54.87 33.73 14.49
N GLN A 488 -55.39 33.48 13.29
CA GLN A 488 -54.62 33.49 12.03
C GLN A 488 -54.20 34.91 11.63
N GLN A 489 -53.09 35.05 10.91
CA GLN A 489 -52.70 36.29 10.22
C GLN A 489 -52.58 36.09 8.70
N ALA A 490 -52.89 37.16 7.96
CA ALA A 490 -52.91 37.20 6.50
C ALA A 490 -51.50 37.43 5.90
N PRO A 491 -51.24 37.05 4.63
CA PRO A 491 -49.92 37.12 4.02
C PRO A 491 -49.42 38.57 3.83
N GLN A 492 -48.18 38.83 4.21
CA GLN A 492 -47.49 40.09 3.93
C GLN A 492 -46.91 40.10 2.50
N GLN A 493 -46.85 41.28 1.90
CA GLN A 493 -46.35 41.49 0.54
C GLN A 493 -44.82 41.54 0.52
N MET A 494 -44.19 40.94 -0.50
CA MET A 494 -42.75 41.07 -0.71
C MET A 494 -42.40 42.46 -1.28
N PRO A 495 -41.26 43.06 -0.87
CA PRO A 495 -40.76 44.29 -1.48
C PRO A 495 -40.29 44.04 -2.93
N PRO A 496 -40.29 45.08 -3.80
CA PRO A 496 -39.84 44.96 -5.19
C PRO A 496 -38.33 44.67 -5.28
N PRO A 497 -37.87 43.96 -6.35
CA PRO A 497 -36.48 43.61 -6.51
C PRO A 497 -35.58 44.83 -6.73
N GLN A 498 -34.42 44.85 -6.06
CA GLN A 498 -33.36 45.81 -6.32
C GLN A 498 -32.75 45.55 -7.72
N GLN A 499 -32.40 46.61 -8.44
CA GLN A 499 -31.75 46.46 -9.75
C GLN A 499 -30.31 45.93 -9.60
N PRO A 500 -29.83 45.10 -10.55
CA PRO A 500 -28.46 44.62 -10.52
C PRO A 500 -27.48 45.78 -10.75
N TYR A 501 -26.43 45.85 -9.93
CA TYR A 501 -25.31 46.77 -10.15
C TYR A 501 -24.64 46.46 -11.50
N GLY A 502 -24.43 47.51 -12.31
CA GLY A 502 -23.84 47.38 -13.64
C GLY A 502 -22.40 46.86 -13.59
N VAL A 503 -22.11 45.85 -14.41
CA VAL A 503 -20.74 45.33 -14.59
C VAL A 503 -19.91 46.38 -15.34
N PRO A 504 -18.74 46.80 -14.85
CA PRO A 504 -17.84 47.67 -15.59
C PRO A 504 -17.37 46.98 -16.89
N ALA A 505 -17.43 47.69 -18.01
CA ALA A 505 -16.95 47.16 -19.29
C ALA A 505 -15.43 46.88 -19.22
N PRO A 506 -14.94 45.79 -19.83
CA PRO A 506 -13.50 45.51 -19.87
C PRO A 506 -12.76 46.59 -20.65
N ALA A 507 -11.61 47.02 -20.13
CA ALA A 507 -10.74 47.98 -20.81
C ALA A 507 -10.23 47.41 -22.15
N PRO A 508 -10.06 48.25 -23.19
CA PRO A 508 -9.58 47.79 -24.49
C PRO A 508 -8.15 47.24 -24.39
N ALA A 509 -7.88 46.14 -25.11
CA ALA A 509 -6.56 45.54 -25.17
C ALA A 509 -5.54 46.48 -25.86
N PRO A 510 -4.29 46.57 -25.37
CA PRO A 510 -3.26 47.37 -26.02
C PRO A 510 -2.88 46.80 -27.39
N ALA A 511 -2.59 47.69 -28.34
CA ALA A 511 -2.20 47.32 -29.70
C ALA A 511 -0.85 46.57 -29.72
N PRO A 512 -0.63 45.63 -30.68
CA PRO A 512 0.63 44.90 -30.80
C PRO A 512 1.77 45.84 -31.21
N MET A 513 2.89 45.79 -30.49
CA MET A 513 4.13 46.47 -30.89
C MET A 513 4.87 45.70 -32.00
N PRO A 514 5.63 46.40 -32.87
CA PRO A 514 6.41 45.75 -33.93
C PRO A 514 7.55 44.89 -33.35
N PRO A 515 8.00 43.86 -34.10
CA PRO A 515 9.07 42.97 -33.65
C PRO A 515 10.40 43.72 -33.51
N GLN A 516 11.00 43.67 -32.32
CA GLN A 516 12.38 44.10 -32.10
C GLN A 516 13.35 42.92 -32.31
N GLY A 517 14.62 43.24 -32.57
CA GLY A 517 15.68 42.28 -32.89
C GLY A 517 16.13 41.40 -31.71
N PRO A 518 17.16 40.54 -31.93
CA PRO A 518 17.57 39.53 -30.96
C PRO A 518 18.11 40.14 -29.65
N THR A 519 17.54 39.68 -28.53
CA THR A 519 17.90 40.12 -27.18
C THR A 519 19.30 39.62 -26.76
N PRO A 520 20.14 40.45 -26.10
CA PRO A 520 21.40 40.00 -25.51
C PRO A 520 21.22 38.95 -24.39
N THR A 521 22.23 38.12 -24.18
CA THR A 521 22.27 37.12 -23.11
C THR A 521 22.51 37.75 -21.73
N GLY A 522 21.68 37.44 -20.72
CA GLY A 522 22.04 37.71 -19.32
C GLY A 522 20.95 38.03 -18.28
N VAL A 523 19.65 38.00 -18.60
CA VAL A 523 18.58 38.34 -17.61
C VAL A 523 17.45 37.29 -17.61
N PRO A 524 17.00 36.79 -16.44
CA PRO A 524 15.97 35.75 -16.37
C PRO A 524 14.54 36.29 -16.52
N ALA A 525 13.66 35.47 -17.11
CA ALA A 525 12.22 35.70 -17.13
C ALA A 525 11.56 35.19 -15.82
N ARG A 526 10.29 35.57 -15.59
CA ARG A 526 9.51 35.13 -14.41
C ARG A 526 9.47 33.60 -14.27
N ASN A 527 9.56 33.14 -13.02
CA ASN A 527 9.25 31.79 -12.56
C ASN A 527 10.19 30.64 -12.98
N GLY A 528 11.52 30.84 -12.92
CA GLY A 528 12.48 29.73 -13.05
C GLY A 528 13.85 29.99 -12.42
N LEU A 529 14.37 29.02 -11.66
CA LEU A 529 15.78 28.96 -11.26
C LEU A 529 16.65 28.51 -12.45
N THR A 530 17.90 28.95 -12.49
CA THR A 530 18.83 28.63 -13.58
C THR A 530 19.54 27.29 -13.37
N ALA A 531 20.03 26.68 -14.46
CA ALA A 531 20.72 25.38 -14.42
C ALA A 531 22.06 25.36 -13.65
N ALA A 532 22.55 26.53 -13.20
CA ALA A 532 23.69 26.68 -12.29
C ALA A 532 23.28 26.60 -10.81
N GLN A 533 22.00 26.79 -10.48
CA GLN A 533 21.48 26.69 -9.11
C GLN A 533 21.05 25.26 -8.77
N VAL A 534 20.99 24.35 -9.76
CA VAL A 534 20.70 22.92 -9.61
C VAL A 534 21.98 22.07 -9.56
N ARG A 535 23.12 22.59 -10.04
CA ARG A 535 24.43 21.93 -9.98
C ARG A 535 25.37 22.77 -9.14
N GLY A 536 25.69 22.29 -7.94
CA GLY A 536 26.64 22.94 -7.02
C GLY A 536 28.05 23.00 -7.60
N ALA A 537 28.34 24.07 -8.34
CA ALA A 537 29.67 24.35 -8.89
C ALA A 537 30.47 25.18 -7.89
N THR A 538 31.58 24.62 -7.40
CA THR A 538 32.50 25.29 -6.48
C THR A 538 33.17 26.50 -7.12
N SER A 539 33.16 27.64 -6.42
CA SER A 539 34.03 28.78 -6.72
C SER A 539 35.20 28.82 -5.73
N PRO A 540 36.44 29.10 -6.16
CA PRO A 540 37.61 29.01 -5.30
C PRO A 540 37.81 30.26 -4.44
N ASN A 541 37.16 30.30 -3.27
CA ASN A 541 37.68 30.95 -2.05
C ASN A 541 36.94 30.42 -0.82
N GLY A 542 37.67 30.24 0.30
CA GLY A 542 37.27 29.32 1.35
C GLY A 542 36.19 29.82 2.32
N MET A 543 35.15 29.01 2.50
CA MET A 543 34.46 28.82 3.79
C MET A 543 34.13 27.32 3.96
N GLN A 544 33.92 26.89 5.20
CA GLN A 544 33.98 25.47 5.59
C GLN A 544 32.72 24.67 5.23
N ASN A 545 32.89 23.34 5.17
CA ASN A 545 31.90 22.38 4.68
C ASN A 545 30.49 22.53 5.29
N LEU A 546 29.52 22.81 4.42
CA LEU A 546 28.16 22.29 4.55
C LEU A 546 27.81 21.57 3.25
N ALA A 547 28.05 20.25 3.22
CA ALA A 547 27.51 19.41 2.17
C ALA A 547 25.99 19.30 2.38
N PRO A 548 25.16 19.40 1.32
CA PRO A 548 23.74 19.11 1.45
C PRO A 548 23.57 17.64 1.86
N ALA A 549 22.80 17.39 2.93
CA ALA A 549 22.52 16.03 3.36
C ALA A 549 21.76 15.29 2.24
N PRO A 550 22.06 14.00 1.98
CA PRO A 550 21.25 13.19 1.08
C PRO A 550 19.84 13.10 1.66
N ALA A 551 18.82 13.45 0.87
CA ALA A 551 17.43 13.30 1.29
C ALA A 551 16.98 11.84 1.09
N THR A 552 17.23 11.02 2.11
CA THR A 552 17.13 9.55 2.10
C THR A 552 15.69 9.00 2.20
N GLY A 553 14.68 9.87 2.31
CA GLY A 553 13.33 9.51 2.74
C GLY A 553 13.17 9.81 4.23
N TRP A 554 12.50 8.93 4.98
CA TRP A 554 12.39 9.06 6.44
C TRP A 554 13.78 9.09 7.10
N PRO A 555 14.08 10.08 7.97
CA PRO A 555 15.37 10.15 8.64
C PRO A 555 15.62 8.94 9.54
N ASN A 556 16.89 8.56 9.68
CA ASN A 556 17.33 7.61 10.71
C ASN A 556 17.09 8.22 12.10
N ALA A 557 16.92 7.40 13.14
CA ALA A 557 16.60 7.86 14.50
C ALA A 557 17.49 9.01 15.02
N GLN A 558 18.78 9.01 14.66
CA GLN A 558 19.77 10.03 15.04
C GLN A 558 19.67 11.36 14.26
N SER A 559 18.89 11.41 13.18
CA SER A 559 18.70 12.58 12.32
C SER A 559 17.26 13.11 12.32
N TRP A 560 16.41 12.67 13.25
CA TRP A 560 15.17 13.38 13.58
C TRP A 560 15.49 14.65 14.39
N PRO A 561 14.70 15.72 14.26
CA PRO A 561 14.88 16.92 15.06
C PRO A 561 14.53 16.63 16.54
N ASN A 562 15.54 16.51 17.39
CA ASN A 562 15.34 16.30 18.83
C ASN A 562 14.44 17.38 19.44
N ALA A 563 13.35 16.98 20.11
CA ALA A 563 12.43 17.90 20.80
C ALA A 563 13.06 18.68 21.99
N ALA A 564 14.31 18.36 22.36
CA ALA A 564 15.10 19.04 23.39
C ALA A 564 15.60 20.43 22.94
N GLY A 565 14.67 21.34 22.61
CA GLY A 565 14.97 22.70 22.10
C GLY A 565 14.10 23.83 22.67
N MET A 566 13.04 23.55 23.42
CA MET A 566 12.17 24.56 24.04
C MET A 566 12.01 24.29 25.54
N GLY A 567 12.99 24.71 26.36
CA GLY A 567 13.01 24.28 27.76
C GLY A 567 13.97 24.93 28.75
N GLN A 568 14.54 26.13 28.47
CA GLN A 568 15.01 27.04 29.53
C GLN A 568 15.38 28.43 28.98
N ALA A 569 14.58 29.43 29.37
CA ALA A 569 14.97 30.84 29.39
C ALA A 569 14.42 31.41 30.71
N GLY A 570 15.32 31.84 31.59
CA GLY A 570 15.05 32.33 32.95
C GLY A 570 16.33 32.85 33.59
#